data_AF-L8GUF2-F1
#
_entry.id   AF-L8GUF2-F1
#
_cell.length_a   1.000
_cell.length_b   1.000
_cell.length_c   1.000
_cell.angle_alpha   90.00
_cell.angle_beta   90.00
_cell.angle_gamma   90.00
#
_symmetry.space_group_name_H-M   'P 1'
#
loop_
_entity.id
_entity.type
_entity.pdbx_description
1 polymer ?
#
loop_
_entity_poly.entity_id
_entity_poly.type
_entity_poly.pdbx_seq_one_letter_code
_entity_poly.pdbx_strand_id
1 'polypeptide(L)'
;MGLVSYDEEVTTEIPLTFLDDAGKDSVLKAVSNIKTGLWTNLSGGLFSALRLLEKLPSNHSNMEPIVNALDTELRLLRTKSLAPTVFTFGFGSAPDANMLTKIAEMGNGLYYAIEAAEAIPTAFADCLGGLLSVSGTGVMINKIYGNQSVAEHSPHKSYSILLGDIYYEETRDVLLALTLPALEQPVDSFLILSATLTYSSLPGGRHTTISSECSVARPTALAIPGDSAPSYEVDKQRNRVHTADAIKQAIAEQEERRFDSAVAILSEAIQQIQQSASASDPFCVNLVENLNECIMRTKRAKASGRDNKISYQSRQRSTHVRGTLTYSTTAKASTTKKFQTVSKSLPVQASPQQYCPHPPFPPPPVRSPNVHPD
;
A
#
# COMPACT_ATOMS: atom_id res chain seq x y z
N MET A 1 -12.81 15.04 23.63
CA MET A 1 -13.84 14.00 23.41
C MET A 1 -15.20 14.60 23.69
N GLY A 2 -16.20 14.32 22.87
CA GLY A 2 -17.61 14.61 23.16
C GLY A 2 -18.43 13.33 23.01
N LEU A 3 -19.55 13.23 23.72
CA LEU A 3 -20.43 12.05 23.70
C LEU A 3 -21.86 12.49 23.42
N VAL A 4 -22.46 11.89 22.39
CA VAL A 4 -23.85 12.10 22.00
C VAL A 4 -24.53 10.75 21.98
N SER A 5 -25.65 10.63 22.68
CA SER A 5 -26.57 9.49 22.61
C SER A 5 -27.77 9.88 21.75
N TYR A 6 -28.39 8.89 21.09
CA TYR A 6 -29.56 9.13 20.25
C TYR A 6 -30.48 7.91 20.22
N ASP A 7 -31.78 8.18 20.27
CA ASP A 7 -32.86 7.22 20.09
C ASP A 7 -34.08 7.90 19.41
N GLU A 8 -35.16 8.20 20.12
CA GLU A 8 -36.19 9.15 19.70
C GLU A 8 -35.66 10.59 19.81
N GLU A 9 -34.96 10.88 20.91
CA GLU A 9 -34.33 12.15 21.18
C GLU A 9 -32.82 12.07 20.98
N VAL A 10 -32.17 13.23 20.90
CA VAL A 10 -30.72 13.34 20.76
C VAL A 10 -30.20 14.11 21.94
N THR A 11 -29.33 13.48 22.73
CA THR A 11 -28.80 14.06 23.96
C THR A 11 -27.29 14.20 23.85
N THR A 12 -26.78 15.41 24.12
CA THR A 12 -25.34 15.60 24.34
C THR A 12 -25.03 15.21 25.78
N GLU A 13 -24.60 13.97 25.98
CA GLU A 13 -24.21 13.43 27.29
C GLU A 13 -23.00 14.18 27.87
N ILE A 14 -22.02 14.49 27.01
CA ILE A 14 -20.81 15.22 27.39
C ILE A 14 -20.41 16.18 26.25
N PRO A 15 -20.23 17.49 26.53
CA PRO A 15 -19.68 18.43 25.54
C PRO A 15 -18.19 18.12 25.27
N LEU A 16 -17.56 18.80 24.31
CA LEU A 16 -16.14 18.60 24.05
C LEU A 16 -15.29 18.88 25.30
N THR A 17 -14.74 17.81 25.87
CA THR A 17 -13.99 17.79 27.12
C THR A 17 -12.63 17.12 26.90
N PHE A 18 -11.58 17.59 27.57
CA PHE A 18 -10.28 16.93 27.56
C PHE A 18 -10.36 15.56 28.25
N LEU A 19 -9.60 14.57 27.77
CA LEU A 19 -9.55 13.21 28.33
C LEU A 19 -8.43 13.08 29.39
N ASP A 20 -8.37 14.05 30.30
CA ASP A 20 -7.60 13.90 31.54
C ASP A 20 -8.33 12.95 32.52
N ASP A 21 -7.78 12.71 33.70
CA ASP A 21 -8.35 11.74 34.64
C ASP A 21 -9.79 12.11 35.06
N ALA A 22 -10.09 13.41 35.22
CA ALA A 22 -11.43 13.89 35.53
C ALA A 22 -12.40 13.75 34.34
N GLY A 23 -11.92 14.00 33.12
CA GLY A 23 -12.65 13.81 31.88
C GLY A 23 -12.99 12.35 31.62
N LYS A 24 -12.04 11.43 31.86
CA LYS A 24 -12.26 9.97 31.77
C LYS A 24 -13.35 9.51 32.73
N ASP A 25 -13.27 9.93 34.00
CA ASP A 25 -14.27 9.60 35.00
C ASP A 25 -15.67 10.11 34.62
N SER A 26 -15.73 11.32 34.05
CA SER A 26 -16.99 11.91 33.57
C SER A 26 -17.58 11.11 32.41
N VAL A 27 -16.74 10.69 31.45
CA VAL A 27 -17.15 9.84 30.32
C VAL A 27 -17.65 8.47 30.78
N LEU A 28 -16.93 7.82 31.68
CA LEU A 28 -17.34 6.51 32.21
C LEU A 28 -18.70 6.59 32.93
N LYS A 29 -18.92 7.64 33.73
CA LYS A 29 -20.21 7.88 34.40
C LYS A 29 -21.34 8.09 33.39
N ALA A 30 -21.13 8.92 32.38
CA ALA A 30 -22.14 9.17 31.35
C ALA A 30 -22.50 7.88 30.59
N VAL A 31 -21.51 7.12 30.13
CA VAL A 31 -21.73 5.85 29.41
C VAL A 31 -22.53 4.85 30.27
N SER A 32 -22.24 4.77 31.57
CA SER A 32 -22.95 3.86 32.48
C SER A 32 -24.43 4.20 32.68
N ASN A 33 -24.84 5.43 32.36
CA ASN A 33 -26.21 5.90 32.53
C ASN A 33 -27.04 5.87 31.23
N ILE A 34 -26.43 5.55 30.08
CA ILE A 34 -27.14 5.48 28.79
C ILE A 34 -28.15 4.34 28.82
N LYS A 35 -29.36 4.62 28.33
CA LYS A 35 -30.46 3.65 28.22
C LYS A 35 -30.93 3.52 26.79
N THR A 36 -31.50 2.38 26.46
CA THR A 36 -32.07 2.11 25.14
C THR A 36 -33.47 2.70 25.03
N GLY A 37 -33.72 3.50 24.00
CA GLY A 37 -35.06 3.95 23.61
C GLY A 37 -35.75 3.01 22.63
N LEU A 38 -36.80 3.52 21.97
CA LEU A 38 -37.70 2.73 21.11
C LEU A 38 -37.30 2.73 19.63
N TRP A 39 -36.74 3.84 19.11
CA TRP A 39 -36.40 4.03 17.70
C TRP A 39 -35.02 4.68 17.53
N THR A 40 -34.55 4.84 16.29
CA THR A 40 -33.19 5.30 15.98
C THR A 40 -33.20 6.58 15.14
N ASN A 41 -32.93 7.73 15.74
CA ASN A 41 -32.75 9.03 15.09
C ASN A 41 -31.27 9.26 14.70
N LEU A 42 -30.79 8.47 13.73
CA LEU A 42 -29.40 8.48 13.29
C LEU A 42 -28.95 9.85 12.78
N SER A 43 -29.78 10.52 11.98
CA SER A 43 -29.44 11.83 11.40
C SER A 43 -29.33 12.91 12.48
N GLY A 44 -30.23 12.92 13.46
CA GLY A 44 -30.16 13.82 14.60
C GLY A 44 -28.89 13.61 15.43
N GLY A 45 -28.53 12.36 15.73
CA GLY A 45 -27.30 12.02 16.43
C GLY A 45 -26.05 12.52 15.70
N LEU A 46 -25.97 12.26 14.39
CA LEU A 46 -24.85 12.70 13.55
C LEU A 46 -24.75 14.22 13.51
N PHE A 47 -25.84 14.95 13.22
CA PHE A 47 -25.82 16.41 13.16
C PHE A 47 -25.50 17.06 14.51
N SER A 48 -25.97 16.48 15.62
CA SER A 48 -25.59 16.96 16.95
C SER A 48 -24.09 16.79 17.21
N ALA A 49 -23.49 15.66 16.82
CA ALA A 49 -22.05 15.43 16.92
C ALA A 49 -21.26 16.41 16.04
N LEU A 50 -21.72 16.68 14.82
CA LEU A 50 -21.12 17.65 13.90
C LEU A 50 -21.14 19.08 14.48
N ARG A 51 -22.26 19.51 15.08
CA ARG A 51 -22.37 20.82 15.76
C ARG A 51 -21.45 20.96 16.98
N LEU A 52 -21.11 19.86 17.66
CA LEU A 52 -20.10 19.93 18.71
C LEU A 52 -18.74 20.30 18.15
N LEU A 53 -18.37 19.77 16.98
CA LEU A 53 -17.12 20.08 16.31
C LEU A 53 -17.04 21.54 15.85
N GLU A 54 -18.16 22.15 15.44
CA GLU A 54 -18.21 23.58 15.09
C GLU A 54 -17.78 24.52 16.23
N LYS A 55 -17.89 24.06 17.49
CA LYS A 55 -17.48 24.84 18.67
C LYS A 55 -15.96 24.84 18.89
N LEU A 56 -15.19 24.09 18.10
CA LEU A 56 -13.74 24.16 18.09
C LEU A 56 -13.27 25.42 17.32
N PRO A 57 -12.23 26.14 17.80
CA PRO A 57 -11.74 27.35 17.14
C PRO A 57 -11.30 27.05 15.71
N SER A 58 -11.90 27.72 14.73
CA SER A 58 -11.61 27.56 13.29
C SER A 58 -10.53 28.54 12.84
N ASN A 59 -9.46 28.05 12.19
CA ASN A 59 -8.53 28.90 11.45
C ASN A 59 -9.03 29.08 9.99
N HIS A 60 -9.80 30.15 9.77
CA HIS A 60 -10.10 30.93 8.55
C HIS A 60 -10.79 30.35 7.26
N SER A 61 -11.92 31.05 6.93
CA SER A 61 -12.45 31.60 5.64
C SER A 61 -13.09 30.77 4.51
N ASN A 62 -14.43 30.84 4.45
CA ASN A 62 -15.45 31.00 3.37
C ASN A 62 -15.32 30.34 1.96
N MET A 63 -16.41 29.66 1.54
CA MET A 63 -17.18 29.81 0.26
C MET A 63 -18.23 28.66 0.10
N GLU A 64 -19.47 28.96 -0.33
CA GLU A 64 -20.56 27.99 -0.64
C GLU A 64 -20.81 27.86 -2.18
N PRO A 65 -21.42 26.76 -2.70
CA PRO A 65 -22.88 26.68 -2.85
C PRO A 65 -23.58 25.30 -2.61
N ILE A 66 -24.86 25.42 -2.27
CA ILE A 66 -26.07 24.56 -2.14
C ILE A 66 -26.11 23.14 -2.80
N VAL A 67 -26.52 22.11 -2.02
CA VAL A 67 -27.66 21.13 -2.22
C VAL A 67 -27.47 19.86 -1.33
N ASN A 68 -28.57 19.45 -0.66
CA ASN A 68 -28.84 18.23 0.14
C ASN A 68 -28.29 18.13 1.59
N ALA A 69 -29.19 17.97 2.58
CA ALA A 69 -28.96 18.28 4.00
C ALA A 69 -27.72 17.63 4.67
N LEU A 70 -27.36 16.38 4.34
CA LEU A 70 -26.16 15.72 4.87
C LEU A 70 -24.86 16.15 4.15
N ASP A 71 -24.95 16.39 2.85
CA ASP A 71 -23.87 16.93 2.03
C ASP A 71 -23.61 18.41 2.40
N THR A 72 -24.66 19.16 2.76
CA THR A 72 -24.59 20.56 3.22
C THR A 72 -23.80 20.69 4.53
N GLU A 73 -24.11 19.92 5.58
CA GLU A 73 -23.37 20.06 6.86
C GLU A 73 -21.93 19.54 6.76
N LEU A 74 -21.68 18.41 6.07
CA LEU A 74 -20.31 17.93 5.87
C LEU A 74 -19.47 18.88 5.01
N ARG A 75 -20.08 19.56 4.01
CA ARG A 75 -19.40 20.61 3.24
C ARG A 75 -19.23 21.90 4.00
N LEU A 76 -20.21 22.32 4.81
CA LEU A 76 -20.10 23.52 5.66
C LEU A 76 -18.98 23.36 6.70
N LEU A 77 -18.78 22.15 7.20
CA LEU A 77 -17.63 21.81 8.03
C LEU A 77 -16.33 21.85 7.23
N ARG A 78 -16.32 21.30 6.01
CA ARG A 78 -15.16 21.41 5.09
C ARG A 78 -14.81 22.86 4.76
N THR A 79 -15.79 23.77 4.59
CA THR A 79 -15.56 25.21 4.33
C THR A 79 -15.11 25.97 5.57
N LYS A 80 -15.40 25.46 6.77
CA LYS A 80 -14.80 25.91 8.04
C LYS A 80 -13.44 25.24 8.32
N SER A 81 -12.89 24.49 7.37
CA SER A 81 -11.64 23.72 7.50
C SER A 81 -11.66 22.62 8.57
N LEU A 82 -12.85 22.24 9.06
CA LEU A 82 -13.07 21.05 9.85
C LEU A 82 -13.62 19.97 8.91
N ALA A 83 -12.77 19.13 8.32
CA ALA A 83 -13.26 17.97 7.56
C ALA A 83 -13.24 16.74 8.49
N PRO A 84 -14.29 16.47 9.30
CA PRO A 84 -14.25 15.33 10.19
C PRO A 84 -14.28 14.04 9.40
N THR A 85 -13.46 13.09 9.83
CA THR A 85 -13.57 11.70 9.36
C THR A 85 -14.73 11.02 10.08
N VAL A 86 -15.66 10.41 9.34
CA VAL A 86 -16.82 9.71 9.91
C VAL A 86 -16.64 8.21 9.75
N PHE A 87 -16.53 7.50 10.86
CA PHE A 87 -16.56 6.03 10.90
C PHE A 87 -17.93 5.55 11.38
N THR A 88 -18.45 4.51 10.76
CA THR A 88 -19.75 3.93 11.12
C THR A 88 -19.56 2.48 11.58
N PHE A 89 -20.31 2.08 12.60
CA PHE A 89 -20.29 0.72 13.15
C PHE A 89 -21.69 0.14 13.09
N GLY A 90 -21.84 -0.98 12.38
CA GLY A 90 -23.10 -1.71 12.29
C GLY A 90 -23.02 -2.98 13.12
N PHE A 91 -23.86 -3.09 14.14
CA PHE A 91 -23.92 -4.28 14.99
C PHE A 91 -25.13 -5.16 14.63
N GLY A 92 -24.89 -6.45 14.38
CA GLY A 92 -25.94 -7.43 14.06
C GLY A 92 -26.51 -7.30 12.64
N SER A 93 -27.66 -7.94 12.40
CA SER A 93 -28.29 -8.09 11.08
C SER A 93 -29.35 -7.03 10.73
N ALA A 94 -29.64 -6.11 11.64
CA ALA A 94 -30.68 -5.09 11.51
C ALA A 94 -30.28 -3.76 10.83
N PRO A 95 -29.02 -3.27 10.90
CA PRO A 95 -28.67 -1.98 10.31
C PRO A 95 -28.69 -2.02 8.77
N ASP A 96 -29.11 -0.92 8.13
CA ASP A 96 -28.91 -0.72 6.70
C ASP A 96 -27.42 -0.47 6.42
N ALA A 97 -26.67 -1.55 6.19
CA ALA A 97 -25.25 -1.51 5.89
C ALA A 97 -24.91 -0.62 4.68
N ASN A 98 -25.81 -0.53 3.69
CA ASN A 98 -25.59 0.34 2.53
C ASN A 98 -25.66 1.81 2.92
N MET A 99 -26.62 2.18 3.78
CA MET A 99 -26.73 3.54 4.31
C MET A 99 -25.51 3.91 5.15
N LEU A 100 -25.09 3.05 6.09
CA LEU A 100 -23.94 3.30 6.97
C LEU A 100 -22.61 3.38 6.20
N THR A 101 -22.47 2.58 5.14
CA THR A 101 -21.31 2.65 4.23
C THR A 101 -21.28 4.00 3.52
N LYS A 102 -22.41 4.46 2.95
CA LYS A 102 -22.49 5.77 2.28
C LYS A 102 -22.17 6.93 3.22
N ILE A 103 -22.64 6.89 4.47
CA ILE A 103 -22.34 7.92 5.47
C ILE A 103 -20.83 7.97 5.76
N ALA A 104 -20.20 6.81 5.97
CA ALA A 104 -18.76 6.73 6.20
C ALA A 104 -17.96 7.25 4.99
N GLU A 105 -18.32 6.83 3.77
CA GLU A 105 -17.69 7.29 2.52
C GLU A 105 -17.79 8.81 2.35
N MET A 106 -18.96 9.40 2.62
CA MET A 106 -19.14 10.87 2.55
C MET A 106 -18.24 11.61 3.54
N GLY A 107 -18.00 11.01 4.71
CA GLY A 107 -17.07 11.50 5.72
C GLY A 107 -15.64 10.98 5.57
N ASN A 108 -15.24 10.40 4.44
CA ASN A 108 -13.90 9.82 4.22
C ASN A 108 -13.44 8.79 5.28
N GLY A 109 -14.36 8.08 5.93
CA GLY A 109 -14.05 7.00 6.88
C GLY A 109 -14.54 5.64 6.40
N LEU A 110 -14.55 4.67 7.31
CA LEU A 110 -14.87 3.27 7.03
C LEU A 110 -16.12 2.80 7.78
N TYR A 111 -16.83 1.85 7.18
CA TYR A 111 -17.90 1.09 7.82
C TYR A 111 -17.35 -0.22 8.39
N TYR A 112 -17.60 -0.46 9.68
CA TYR A 112 -17.26 -1.69 10.38
C TYR A 112 -18.53 -2.50 10.62
N ALA A 113 -18.66 -3.64 9.93
CA ALA A 113 -19.68 -4.63 10.21
C ALA A 113 -19.24 -5.50 11.41
N ILE A 114 -20.04 -5.52 12.47
CA ILE A 114 -19.77 -6.26 13.70
C ILE A 114 -20.86 -7.31 13.89
N GLU A 115 -20.48 -8.58 13.75
CA GLU A 115 -21.41 -9.70 13.81
C GLU A 115 -21.71 -10.17 15.24
N ALA A 116 -20.76 -9.99 16.16
CA ALA A 116 -20.83 -10.49 17.54
C ALA A 116 -20.30 -9.47 18.55
N ALA A 117 -20.86 -9.44 19.76
CA ALA A 117 -20.57 -8.40 20.75
C ALA A 117 -19.10 -8.43 21.19
N GLU A 118 -18.50 -9.61 21.18
CA GLU A 118 -17.10 -9.88 21.49
C GLU A 118 -16.14 -9.21 20.49
N ALA A 119 -16.61 -8.89 19.27
CA ALA A 119 -15.81 -8.22 18.25
C ALA A 119 -15.86 -6.68 18.36
N ILE A 120 -16.74 -6.12 19.21
CA ILE A 120 -16.85 -4.66 19.40
C ILE A 120 -15.52 -4.05 19.88
N PRO A 121 -14.84 -4.57 20.92
CA PRO A 121 -13.58 -3.98 21.39
C PRO A 121 -12.50 -3.96 20.30
N THR A 122 -12.38 -5.02 19.50
CA THR A 122 -11.41 -5.11 18.41
C THR A 122 -11.72 -4.10 17.31
N ALA A 123 -12.98 -3.98 16.88
CA ALA A 123 -13.38 -3.00 15.87
C ALA A 123 -13.13 -1.55 16.31
N PHE A 124 -13.40 -1.24 17.59
CA PHE A 124 -13.07 0.08 18.15
C PHE A 124 -11.56 0.30 18.29
N ALA A 125 -10.79 -0.73 18.66
CA ALA A 125 -9.33 -0.64 18.74
C ALA A 125 -8.70 -0.41 17.36
N ASP A 126 -9.18 -1.09 16.33
CA ASP A 126 -8.73 -0.90 14.94
C ASP A 126 -9.07 0.51 14.44
N CYS A 127 -10.31 0.98 14.68
CA CYS A 127 -10.72 2.31 14.29
C CYS A 127 -9.98 3.42 15.04
N LEU A 128 -9.84 3.30 16.36
CA LEU A 128 -9.16 4.29 17.19
C LEU A 128 -7.64 4.25 16.94
N GLY A 129 -7.07 3.07 16.73
CA GLY A 129 -5.69 2.90 16.29
C GLY A 129 -5.43 3.59 14.96
N GLY A 130 -6.35 3.47 13.99
CA GLY A 130 -6.30 4.22 12.73
C GLY A 130 -6.44 5.74 12.90
N LEU A 131 -7.32 6.19 13.80
CA LEU A 131 -7.55 7.62 14.08
C LEU A 131 -6.34 8.27 14.79
N LEU A 132 -5.75 7.56 15.75
CA LEU A 132 -4.55 8.01 16.48
C LEU A 132 -3.27 7.89 15.65
N SER A 133 -3.29 7.11 14.56
CA SER A 133 -2.18 7.01 13.60
C SER A 133 -2.10 8.17 12.60
N VAL A 134 -3.08 9.09 12.61
CA VAL A 134 -2.99 10.35 11.86
C VAL A 134 -2.26 11.38 12.71
N SER A 135 -0.94 11.40 12.60
CA SER A 135 -0.13 12.51 13.08
C SER A 135 0.71 13.00 11.88
N GLY A 136 0.49 14.26 11.50
CA GLY A 136 0.96 14.85 10.24
C GLY A 136 -0.18 15.40 9.39
N THR A 137 -0.61 16.63 9.67
CA THR A 137 -1.57 17.33 8.81
C THR A 137 -0.89 17.73 7.50
N GLY A 138 -1.38 17.25 6.36
CA GLY A 138 -0.98 17.74 5.03
C GLY A 138 0.15 16.97 4.32
N VAL A 139 0.67 15.88 4.91
CA VAL A 139 1.55 14.96 4.17
C VAL A 139 0.70 14.10 3.24
N MET A 140 1.14 13.97 1.99
CA MET A 140 0.45 13.17 0.98
C MET A 140 1.34 12.03 0.47
N ILE A 141 0.81 10.82 0.46
CA ILE A 141 1.41 9.67 -0.22
C ILE A 141 1.03 9.77 -1.70
N ASN A 142 2.01 10.07 -2.54
CA ASN A 142 1.81 10.19 -3.99
C ASN A 142 1.84 8.82 -4.66
N LYS A 143 2.71 7.94 -4.17
CA LYS A 143 2.98 6.66 -4.81
C LYS A 143 3.58 5.66 -3.82
N ILE A 144 3.10 4.42 -3.92
CA ILE A 144 3.68 3.25 -3.28
C ILE A 144 4.34 2.44 -4.39
N TYR A 145 5.65 2.19 -4.28
CA TYR A 145 6.38 1.43 -5.29
C TYR A 145 6.37 -0.05 -4.96
N GLY A 146 5.96 -0.85 -5.95
CA GLY A 146 5.93 -2.31 -5.89
C GLY A 146 4.68 -2.86 -6.57
N ASN A 147 4.56 -4.19 -6.58
CA ASN A 147 3.39 -4.91 -7.11
C ASN A 147 2.53 -5.51 -6.00
N GLN A 148 2.65 -5.03 -4.77
CA GLN A 148 1.80 -5.53 -3.70
C GLN A 148 0.35 -5.09 -3.94
N SER A 149 -0.60 -5.86 -3.39
CA SER A 149 -1.98 -5.40 -3.31
C SER A 149 -2.03 -4.24 -2.32
N VAL A 150 -2.49 -3.09 -2.79
CA VAL A 150 -2.63 -1.86 -2.01
C VAL A 150 -4.12 -1.52 -1.92
N ALA A 151 -4.62 -1.42 -0.69
CA ALA A 151 -5.93 -0.88 -0.40
C ALA A 151 -5.76 0.57 0.09
N GLU A 152 -6.40 1.53 -0.59
CA GLU A 152 -6.45 2.92 -0.17
C GLU A 152 -7.68 3.13 0.70
N HIS A 153 -7.46 3.54 1.95
CA HIS A 153 -8.55 3.82 2.91
C HIS A 153 -8.89 5.29 2.96
N SER A 154 -7.90 6.14 2.71
CA SER A 154 -8.09 7.59 2.65
C SER A 154 -7.20 8.16 1.55
N PRO A 155 -7.77 8.91 0.58
CA PRO A 155 -7.03 9.47 -0.53
C PRO A 155 -5.74 10.16 -0.09
N HIS A 156 -4.62 9.67 -0.60
CA HIS A 156 -3.27 10.19 -0.32
C HIS A 156 -2.83 10.18 1.15
N LYS A 157 -3.55 9.54 2.08
CA LYS A 157 -3.25 9.62 3.51
C LYS A 157 -3.07 8.25 4.17
N SER A 158 -3.89 7.27 3.82
CA SER A 158 -3.90 5.98 4.51
C SER A 158 -4.04 4.83 3.52
N TYR A 159 -3.12 3.88 3.63
CA TYR A 159 -3.05 2.70 2.77
C TYR A 159 -2.74 1.47 3.61
N SER A 160 -3.31 0.33 3.22
CA SER A 160 -2.84 -0.99 3.67
C SER A 160 -2.18 -1.73 2.53
N ILE A 161 -1.05 -2.35 2.83
CA ILE A 161 -0.27 -3.11 1.86
C ILE A 161 -0.20 -4.55 2.34
N LEU A 162 -0.71 -5.47 1.51
CA LEU A 162 -0.57 -6.89 1.82
C LEU A 162 0.83 -7.36 1.44
N LEU A 163 1.68 -7.60 2.45
CA LEU A 163 3.03 -8.11 2.24
C LEU A 163 3.06 -9.62 1.98
N GLY A 164 2.04 -10.37 2.39
CA GLY A 164 2.06 -11.84 2.34
C GLY A 164 3.12 -12.45 3.25
N ASP A 165 3.57 -13.66 2.93
CA ASP A 165 4.54 -14.39 3.77
C ASP A 165 5.94 -13.77 3.67
N ILE A 166 6.58 -13.62 4.83
CA ILE A 166 7.99 -13.24 4.98
C ILE A 166 8.72 -14.42 5.62
N TYR A 167 9.73 -14.94 4.94
CA TYR A 167 10.52 -16.07 5.47
C TYR A 167 11.57 -15.59 6.49
N TYR A 168 12.09 -16.52 7.29
CA TYR A 168 13.21 -16.23 8.19
C TYR A 168 14.41 -15.68 7.39
N GLU A 169 15.06 -14.64 7.93
CA GLU A 169 16.12 -13.85 7.27
C GLU A 169 15.71 -13.12 5.98
N GLU A 170 14.42 -13.09 5.62
CA GLU A 170 13.93 -12.24 4.53
C GLU A 170 13.63 -10.83 5.05
N THR A 171 14.11 -9.84 4.33
CA THR A 171 13.71 -8.44 4.50
C THR A 171 12.80 -8.06 3.33
N ARG A 172 11.87 -7.12 3.54
CA ARG A 172 11.11 -6.50 2.45
C ARG A 172 11.02 -5.01 2.66
N ASP A 173 11.51 -4.27 1.67
CA ASP A 173 11.41 -2.81 1.68
C ASP A 173 10.19 -2.38 0.86
N VAL A 174 9.41 -1.48 1.45
CA VAL A 174 8.31 -0.77 0.78
C VAL A 174 8.76 0.66 0.56
N LEU A 175 8.75 1.11 -0.70
CA LEU A 175 9.15 2.48 -1.02
C LEU A 175 7.92 3.37 -1.20
N LEU A 176 7.97 4.55 -0.58
CA LEU A 176 6.91 5.55 -0.63
C LEU A 176 7.47 6.85 -1.20
N ALA A 177 6.73 7.48 -2.12
CA ALA A 177 6.95 8.87 -2.49
C ALA A 177 5.95 9.75 -1.73
N LEU A 178 6.47 10.67 -0.92
CA LEU A 178 5.69 11.57 -0.09
C LEU A 178 5.84 13.02 -0.58
N THR A 179 4.75 13.78 -0.56
CA THR A 179 4.77 15.25 -0.62
C THR A 179 4.60 15.77 0.80
N LEU A 180 5.56 16.59 1.24
CA LEU A 180 5.46 17.26 2.53
C LEU A 180 4.89 18.67 2.33
N PRO A 181 4.03 19.16 3.24
CA PRO A 181 3.51 20.53 3.15
C PRO A 181 4.63 21.55 3.41
N ALA A 182 4.46 22.76 2.87
CA ALA A 182 5.28 23.90 3.28
C ALA A 182 4.94 24.29 4.72
N LEU A 183 5.95 24.68 5.50
CA LEU A 183 5.78 25.12 6.89
C LEU A 183 6.28 26.56 6.99
N GLU A 184 5.54 27.41 7.70
CA GLU A 184 5.92 28.82 7.91
C GLU A 184 7.05 28.98 8.94
N GLN A 185 7.15 28.03 9.87
CA GLN A 185 8.13 28.02 10.95
C GLN A 185 8.94 26.72 10.92
N PRO A 186 10.21 26.76 11.36
CA PRO A 186 11.02 25.56 11.47
C PRO A 186 10.45 24.61 12.52
N VAL A 187 10.59 23.32 12.28
CA VAL A 187 10.13 22.26 13.19
C VAL A 187 11.23 21.24 13.35
N ASP A 188 11.66 20.96 14.58
CA ASP A 188 12.75 20.02 14.85
C ASP A 188 12.37 18.57 14.55
N SER A 189 11.09 18.22 14.76
CA SER A 189 10.56 16.89 14.49
C SER A 189 9.16 16.98 13.88
N PHE A 190 9.08 16.89 12.56
CA PHE A 190 7.84 16.85 11.81
C PHE A 190 7.52 15.41 11.42
N LEU A 191 6.45 14.83 11.96
CA LEU A 191 6.04 13.47 11.65
C LEU A 191 5.57 13.36 10.19
N ILE A 192 6.15 12.42 9.45
CA ILE A 192 5.87 12.21 8.01
C ILE A 192 5.16 10.91 7.72
N LEU A 193 5.29 9.90 8.59
CA LEU A 193 4.67 8.61 8.41
C LEU A 193 4.52 7.90 9.75
N SER A 194 3.34 7.33 10.00
CA SER A 194 3.16 6.26 10.98
C SER A 194 2.87 4.97 10.21
N ALA A 195 3.58 3.91 10.55
CA ALA A 195 3.48 2.62 9.89
C ALA A 195 3.21 1.53 10.93
N THR A 196 2.18 0.72 10.67
CA THR A 196 1.81 -0.41 11.52
C THR A 196 1.89 -1.70 10.72
N LEU A 197 2.62 -2.68 11.25
CA LEU A 197 2.74 -4.03 10.70
C LEU A 197 2.03 -5.01 11.63
N THR A 198 1.00 -5.66 11.09
CA THR A 198 0.29 -6.75 11.75
C THR A 198 0.63 -8.06 11.06
N TYR A 199 1.09 -9.05 11.81
CA TYR A 199 1.44 -10.37 11.27
C TYR A 199 1.16 -11.49 12.28
N SER A 200 1.03 -12.72 11.78
CA SER A 200 0.88 -13.92 12.60
C SER A 200 2.21 -14.68 12.64
N SER A 201 2.81 -14.85 13.81
CA SER A 201 4.06 -15.61 13.95
C SER A 201 3.79 -17.12 14.02
N LEU A 202 4.51 -17.89 13.21
CA LEU A 202 4.63 -19.35 13.36
C LEU A 202 5.88 -19.64 14.21
N PRO A 203 5.84 -20.48 15.26
CA PRO A 203 4.75 -21.35 15.71
C PRO A 203 3.90 -20.70 16.82
N GLY A 204 2.57 -20.74 16.69
CA GLY A 204 1.64 -20.30 17.74
C GLY A 204 0.48 -19.42 17.29
N GLY A 205 0.46 -18.94 16.04
CA GLY A 205 -0.68 -18.22 15.47
C GLY A 205 -1.01 -16.89 16.15
N ARG A 206 -0.11 -16.39 17.01
CA ARG A 206 -0.31 -15.14 17.74
C ARG A 206 -0.24 -13.98 16.75
N HIS A 207 -1.32 -13.22 16.66
CA HIS A 207 -1.32 -11.94 15.98
C HIS A 207 -0.46 -10.96 16.78
N THR A 208 0.57 -10.43 16.12
CA THR A 208 1.48 -9.44 16.68
C THR A 208 1.37 -8.20 15.81
N THR A 209 1.20 -7.06 16.48
CA THR A 209 1.17 -5.74 15.85
C THR A 209 2.37 -4.95 16.37
N ILE A 210 3.15 -4.40 15.45
CA ILE A 210 4.23 -3.45 15.76
C ILE A 210 3.98 -2.16 14.99
N SER A 211 4.32 -1.03 15.60
CA SER A 211 4.17 0.29 14.99
C SER A 211 5.50 1.04 15.05
N SER A 212 5.73 1.87 14.04
CA SER A 212 6.90 2.72 13.94
C SER A 212 6.52 4.05 13.32
N GLU A 213 7.15 5.11 13.80
CA GLU A 213 6.92 6.48 13.35
C GLU A 213 8.20 7.03 12.72
N CYS A 214 8.05 7.78 11.64
CA CYS A 214 9.14 8.43 10.93
C CYS A 214 8.90 9.93 10.92
N SER A 215 9.85 10.69 11.47
CA SER A 215 9.83 12.15 11.50
C SER A 215 11.07 12.71 10.82
N VAL A 216 10.97 13.93 10.31
CA VAL A 216 12.10 14.68 9.74
C VAL A 216 12.20 16.06 10.37
N ALA A 217 13.41 16.56 10.54
CA ALA A 217 13.62 17.96 10.87
C ALA A 217 13.34 18.84 9.65
N ARG A 218 12.76 20.01 9.90
CA ARG A 218 12.39 21.02 8.90
C ARG A 218 13.00 22.37 9.30
N PRO A 219 14.33 22.52 9.31
CA PRO A 219 14.97 23.76 9.70
C PRO A 219 14.90 24.82 8.59
N THR A 220 15.03 26.10 8.93
CA THR A 220 15.09 27.20 7.95
C THR A 220 16.35 27.13 7.07
N ALA A 221 17.44 26.58 7.61
CA ALA A 221 18.68 26.30 6.89
C ALA A 221 19.28 24.98 7.42
N LEU A 222 20.02 24.26 6.57
CA LEU A 222 20.75 23.08 7.00
C LEU A 222 21.82 23.47 8.03
N ALA A 223 21.96 22.69 9.10
CA ALA A 223 22.97 22.94 10.14
C ALA A 223 24.41 22.90 9.57
N ILE A 224 24.63 22.08 8.55
CA ILE A 224 25.88 22.00 7.79
C ILE A 224 25.58 22.38 6.33
N PRO A 225 26.15 23.49 5.82
CA PRO A 225 26.02 23.84 4.41
C PRO A 225 26.54 22.71 3.52
N GLY A 226 25.69 22.17 2.65
CA GLY A 226 26.05 21.07 1.75
C GLY A 226 25.80 19.67 2.32
N ASP A 227 25.28 19.53 3.55
CA ASP A 227 24.76 18.26 4.08
C ASP A 227 23.37 17.95 3.51
N SER A 228 23.31 17.91 2.18
CA SER A 228 22.16 17.50 1.39
C SER A 228 22.34 16.09 0.85
N ALA A 229 23.27 15.32 1.42
CA ALA A 229 23.54 13.97 0.97
C ALA A 229 22.27 13.13 1.18
N PRO A 230 21.77 12.45 0.14
CA PRO A 230 20.60 11.60 0.29
C PRO A 230 20.93 10.46 1.26
N SER A 231 19.93 10.03 2.03
CA SER A 231 20.06 8.82 2.84
C SER A 231 20.50 7.65 1.97
N TYR A 232 21.57 6.97 2.40
CA TYR A 232 22.18 5.88 1.63
C TYR A 232 21.18 4.78 1.25
N GLU A 233 20.34 4.33 2.19
CA GLU A 233 19.32 3.30 1.92
C GLU A 233 18.22 3.79 0.97
N VAL A 234 17.84 5.07 1.06
CA VAL A 234 16.86 5.66 0.15
C VAL A 234 17.44 5.83 -1.26
N ASP A 235 18.71 6.24 -1.37
CA ASP A 235 19.42 6.39 -2.64
C ASP A 235 19.56 5.05 -3.37
N LYS A 236 19.92 3.98 -2.65
CA LYS A 236 19.97 2.61 -3.18
C LYS A 236 18.64 2.16 -3.80
N GLN A 237 17.53 2.42 -3.12
CA GLN A 237 16.20 2.07 -3.65
C GLN A 237 15.73 3.03 -4.74
N ARG A 238 16.16 4.31 -4.72
CA ARG A 238 15.93 5.25 -5.82
C ARG A 238 16.59 4.75 -7.10
N ASN A 239 17.83 4.29 -7.03
CA ASN A 239 18.55 3.68 -8.15
C ASN A 239 17.81 2.46 -8.72
N ARG A 240 17.20 1.63 -7.87
CA ARG A 240 16.36 0.50 -8.28
C ARG A 240 15.14 0.95 -9.09
N VAL A 241 14.41 1.95 -8.59
CA VAL A 241 13.23 2.50 -9.28
C VAL A 241 13.64 3.11 -10.62
N HIS A 242 14.70 3.91 -10.62
CA HIS A 242 15.23 4.55 -11.82
C HIS A 242 15.63 3.52 -12.89
N THR A 243 16.33 2.45 -12.50
CA THR A 243 16.68 1.33 -13.38
C THR A 243 15.43 0.73 -14.04
N ALA A 244 14.38 0.49 -13.26
CA ALA A 244 13.15 -0.11 -13.76
C ALA A 244 12.39 0.80 -14.73
N ASP A 245 12.34 2.10 -14.43
CA ASP A 245 11.72 3.10 -15.31
C ASP A 245 12.51 3.25 -16.61
N ALA A 246 13.84 3.29 -16.56
CA ALA A 246 14.71 3.36 -17.73
C ALA A 246 14.54 2.12 -18.64
N ILE A 247 14.47 0.92 -18.07
CA ILE A 247 14.20 -0.31 -18.85
C ILE A 247 12.82 -0.26 -19.49
N LYS A 248 11.79 0.19 -18.76
CA LYS A 248 10.44 0.33 -19.30
C LYS A 248 10.39 1.31 -20.47
N GLN A 249 11.05 2.46 -20.34
CA GLN A 249 11.14 3.46 -21.42
C GLN A 249 11.93 2.93 -22.62
N ALA A 250 13.05 2.26 -22.39
CA ALA A 250 13.84 1.65 -23.45
C ALA A 250 13.07 0.57 -24.22
N ILE A 251 12.22 -0.22 -23.55
CA ILE A 251 11.32 -1.18 -24.21
C ILE A 251 10.32 -0.45 -25.12
N ALA A 252 9.70 0.63 -24.65
CA ALA A 252 8.77 1.42 -25.47
C ALA A 252 9.46 2.02 -26.72
N GLU A 253 10.69 2.52 -26.58
CA GLU A 253 11.48 3.01 -27.73
C GLU A 253 11.84 1.88 -28.71
N GLN A 254 12.10 0.66 -28.22
CA GLN A 254 12.35 -0.51 -29.08
C GLN A 254 11.13 -0.93 -29.88
N GLU A 255 9.93 -0.88 -29.28
CA GLU A 255 8.66 -1.18 -29.96
C GLU A 255 8.46 -0.25 -31.16
N GLU A 256 8.89 1.00 -31.03
CA GLU A 256 8.90 2.02 -32.08
C GLU A 256 10.15 1.96 -32.99
N ARG A 257 10.97 0.92 -32.87
CA ARG A 257 12.24 0.69 -33.59
C ARG A 257 13.29 1.81 -33.42
N ARG A 258 13.17 2.63 -32.38
CA ARG A 258 14.11 3.70 -32.01
C ARG A 258 15.24 3.15 -31.13
N PHE A 259 16.02 2.23 -31.68
CA PHE A 259 17.07 1.52 -30.91
C PHE A 259 18.16 2.44 -30.34
N ASP A 260 18.54 3.49 -31.04
CA ASP A 260 19.58 4.43 -30.57
C ASP A 260 19.08 5.24 -29.37
N SER A 261 17.81 5.65 -29.40
CA SER A 261 17.11 6.30 -28.28
C SER A 261 17.05 5.37 -27.06
N ALA A 262 16.66 4.11 -27.26
CA ALA A 262 16.65 3.10 -26.19
C ALA A 262 18.03 2.90 -25.55
N VAL A 263 19.11 2.86 -26.35
CA VAL A 263 20.48 2.76 -25.83
C VAL A 263 20.88 4.03 -25.06
N ALA A 264 20.49 5.22 -25.53
CA ALA A 264 20.77 6.47 -24.85
C ALA A 264 20.12 6.51 -23.46
N ILE A 265 18.83 6.17 -23.35
CA ILE A 265 18.09 6.10 -22.08
C ILE A 265 18.78 5.17 -21.07
N LEU A 266 19.16 3.96 -21.51
CA LEU A 266 19.85 3.01 -20.63
C LEU A 266 21.24 3.49 -20.20
N SER A 267 21.96 4.17 -21.10
CA SER A 267 23.30 4.70 -20.81
C SER A 267 23.25 5.88 -19.84
N GLU A 268 22.26 6.76 -20.00
CA GLU A 268 21.97 7.84 -19.06
C GLU A 268 21.67 7.30 -17.66
N ALA A 269 20.84 6.25 -17.56
CA ALA A 269 20.53 5.61 -16.29
C ALA A 269 21.77 5.04 -15.60
N ILE A 270 22.69 4.42 -16.36
CA ILE A 270 23.99 3.96 -15.83
C ILE A 270 24.78 5.14 -15.25
N GLN A 271 24.88 6.24 -16.00
CA GLN A 271 25.63 7.42 -15.56
C GLN A 271 25.04 8.01 -14.27
N GLN A 272 23.71 8.11 -14.17
CA GLN A 272 23.04 8.62 -12.97
C GLN A 272 23.31 7.72 -11.75
N ILE A 273 23.24 6.40 -11.91
CA ILE A 273 23.54 5.46 -10.80
C ILE A 273 25.01 5.56 -10.39
N GLN A 274 25.95 5.69 -11.35
CA GLN A 274 27.39 5.80 -11.06
C GLN A 274 27.78 7.11 -10.35
N GLN A 275 26.96 8.16 -10.46
CA GLN A 275 27.15 9.44 -9.78
C GLN A 275 26.40 9.53 -8.43
N SER A 276 25.63 8.51 -8.08
CA SER A 276 24.82 8.49 -6.85
C SER A 276 25.65 8.18 -5.61
N ALA A 277 25.11 8.49 -4.42
CA ALA A 277 25.79 8.25 -3.15
C ALA A 277 26.00 6.74 -2.87
N SER A 278 25.14 5.89 -3.41
CA SER A 278 25.18 4.43 -3.28
C SER A 278 25.83 3.72 -4.47
N ALA A 279 26.54 4.44 -5.35
CA ALA A 279 27.13 3.89 -6.58
C ALA A 279 28.04 2.66 -6.36
N SER A 280 28.79 2.64 -5.26
CA SER A 280 29.70 1.53 -4.90
C SER A 280 29.01 0.36 -4.21
N ASP A 281 27.73 0.47 -3.88
CA ASP A 281 26.98 -0.62 -3.25
C ASP A 281 26.91 -1.82 -4.20
N PRO A 282 27.17 -3.07 -3.73
CA PRO A 282 27.08 -4.26 -4.57
C PRO A 282 25.73 -4.41 -5.29
N PHE A 283 24.64 -3.94 -4.68
CA PHE A 283 23.31 -3.90 -5.28
C PHE A 283 23.27 -2.94 -6.48
N CYS A 284 23.77 -1.71 -6.33
CA CYS A 284 23.80 -0.71 -7.39
C CYS A 284 24.77 -1.09 -8.52
N VAL A 285 25.92 -1.69 -8.20
CA VAL A 285 26.83 -2.28 -9.19
C VAL A 285 26.10 -3.32 -10.03
N ASN A 286 25.30 -4.20 -9.41
CA ASN A 286 24.54 -5.18 -10.16
C ASN A 286 23.43 -4.54 -11.03
N LEU A 287 22.79 -3.45 -10.59
CA LEU A 287 21.85 -2.70 -11.45
C LEU A 287 22.54 -2.19 -12.72
N VAL A 288 23.75 -1.65 -12.60
CA VAL A 288 24.55 -1.19 -13.76
C VAL A 288 24.93 -2.35 -14.68
N GLU A 289 25.30 -3.51 -14.14
CA GLU A 289 25.55 -4.72 -14.94
C GLU A 289 24.29 -5.14 -15.74
N ASN A 290 23.12 -5.13 -15.10
CA ASN A 290 21.85 -5.46 -15.75
C ASN A 290 21.52 -4.47 -16.89
N LEU A 291 21.73 -3.17 -16.68
CA LEU A 291 21.53 -2.15 -17.72
C LEU A 291 22.49 -2.33 -18.91
N ASN A 292 23.76 -2.65 -18.64
CA ASN A 292 24.72 -2.97 -19.69
C ASN A 292 24.30 -4.20 -20.51
N GLU A 293 23.76 -5.24 -19.85
CA GLU A 293 23.19 -6.39 -20.56
C GLU A 293 22.01 -5.97 -21.46
N CYS A 294 21.12 -5.10 -20.97
CA CYS A 294 20.03 -4.54 -21.77
C CYS A 294 20.53 -3.76 -23.00
N ILE A 295 21.58 -2.93 -22.85
CA ILE A 295 22.21 -2.22 -23.97
C ILE A 295 22.74 -3.20 -25.01
N MET A 296 23.46 -4.24 -24.58
CA MET A 296 24.02 -5.25 -25.48
C MET A 296 22.93 -5.99 -26.27
N ARG A 297 21.82 -6.34 -25.61
CA ARG A 297 20.65 -6.96 -26.26
C ARG A 297 19.99 -6.01 -27.26
N THR A 298 19.83 -4.73 -26.89
CA THR A 298 19.27 -3.68 -27.76
C THR A 298 20.08 -3.52 -29.05
N LYS A 299 21.42 -3.44 -28.93
CA LYS A 299 22.32 -3.33 -30.08
C LYS A 299 22.25 -4.56 -31.00
N ARG A 300 22.11 -5.76 -30.43
CA ARG A 300 21.92 -7.00 -31.22
C ARG A 300 20.56 -7.04 -31.91
N ALA A 301 19.49 -6.55 -31.28
CA ALA A 301 18.18 -6.44 -31.90
C ALA A 301 18.23 -5.50 -33.11
N LYS A 302 18.89 -4.34 -32.98
CA LYS A 302 19.14 -3.40 -34.08
C LYS A 302 19.87 -4.07 -35.25
N ALA A 303 20.93 -4.82 -34.98
CA ALA A 303 21.75 -5.46 -36.01
C ALA A 303 21.05 -6.64 -36.72
N SER A 304 20.20 -7.39 -36.01
CA SER A 304 19.56 -8.59 -36.57
C SER A 304 18.23 -8.31 -37.27
N GLY A 305 17.63 -7.11 -37.07
CA GLY A 305 16.30 -6.78 -37.58
C GLY A 305 15.16 -7.63 -36.98
N ARG A 306 15.49 -8.55 -36.07
CA ARG A 306 14.53 -9.37 -35.33
C ARG A 306 14.31 -8.72 -33.97
N ASP A 307 13.04 -8.63 -33.61
CA ASP A 307 12.59 -8.10 -32.33
C ASP A 307 12.92 -9.10 -31.22
N ASN A 308 14.19 -9.13 -30.80
CA ASN A 308 14.61 -9.81 -29.58
C ASN A 308 14.14 -8.95 -28.40
N LYS A 309 12.81 -8.92 -28.20
CA LYS A 309 12.18 -8.16 -27.12
C LYS A 309 12.91 -8.44 -25.82
N ILE A 310 13.28 -7.37 -25.12
CA ILE A 310 13.78 -7.45 -23.76
C ILE A 310 12.62 -8.01 -22.90
N SER A 311 12.55 -9.34 -22.77
CA SER A 311 11.62 -10.03 -21.88
C SER A 311 12.09 -9.80 -20.44
N TYR A 312 11.70 -8.65 -19.89
CA TYR A 312 11.99 -8.21 -18.52
C TYR A 312 10.72 -8.13 -17.65
N GLN A 313 9.57 -8.52 -18.20
CA GLN A 313 8.25 -8.25 -17.62
C GLN A 313 7.99 -8.98 -16.28
N SER A 314 8.74 -10.03 -15.94
CA SER A 314 8.63 -10.72 -14.64
C SER A 314 9.75 -10.42 -13.64
N ARG A 315 10.82 -9.72 -14.04
CA ARG A 315 12.04 -9.60 -13.22
C ARG A 315 12.14 -8.36 -12.35
N GLN A 316 11.35 -7.31 -12.58
CA GLN A 316 11.61 -6.01 -11.91
C GLN A 316 10.45 -5.42 -11.12
N ARG A 317 9.30 -6.08 -11.03
CA ARG A 317 8.16 -5.51 -10.33
C ARG A 317 7.75 -6.24 -9.05
N SER A 318 8.28 -7.44 -8.80
CA SER A 318 8.12 -8.12 -7.52
C SER A 318 9.22 -7.68 -6.55
N THR A 319 8.93 -7.71 -5.24
CA THR A 319 9.96 -7.86 -4.18
C THR A 319 10.74 -9.17 -4.32
N HIS A 320 10.36 -10.02 -5.27
CA HIS A 320 10.97 -11.30 -5.60
C HIS A 320 11.62 -11.26 -6.98
N VAL A 321 12.71 -10.51 -7.10
CA VAL A 321 13.62 -10.64 -8.24
C VAL A 321 14.33 -12.00 -8.09
N ARG A 322 13.95 -12.99 -8.91
CA ARG A 322 14.73 -14.23 -9.12
C ARG A 322 15.99 -13.94 -9.95
N GLY A 323 16.81 -13.03 -9.45
CA GLY A 323 18.13 -12.65 -9.95
C GLY A 323 19.08 -12.68 -8.76
N THR A 324 20.25 -13.28 -8.97
CA THR A 324 21.12 -13.97 -8.01
C THR A 324 21.42 -13.32 -6.65
N LEU A 325 21.13 -12.03 -6.38
CA LEU A 325 21.56 -11.39 -5.13
C LEU A 325 20.64 -10.30 -4.52
N THR A 326 19.42 -10.08 -5.02
CA THR A 326 18.68 -8.86 -4.61
C THR A 326 17.68 -9.02 -3.46
N TYR A 327 17.23 -10.24 -3.12
CA TYR A 327 16.51 -10.59 -1.87
C TYR A 327 16.60 -12.10 -1.66
N SER A 328 17.82 -12.58 -1.48
CA SER A 328 18.08 -14.00 -1.35
C SER A 328 18.74 -14.21 0.00
N THR A 329 18.06 -14.93 0.90
CA THR A 329 18.69 -15.42 2.13
C THR A 329 19.98 -16.16 1.76
N THR A 330 20.96 -16.22 2.67
CA THR A 330 22.20 -16.98 2.45
C THR A 330 21.91 -18.42 2.01
N ALA A 331 20.80 -19.00 2.48
CA ALA A 331 20.26 -20.29 2.07
C ALA A 331 19.70 -20.31 0.63
N LYS A 332 18.88 -19.34 0.20
CA LYS A 332 18.41 -19.25 -1.19
C LYS A 332 19.56 -18.94 -2.16
N ALA A 333 20.52 -18.10 -1.79
CA ALA A 333 21.66 -17.73 -2.61
C ALA A 333 22.60 -18.92 -2.83
N SER A 334 22.89 -19.68 -1.76
CA SER A 334 23.68 -20.90 -1.84
C SER A 334 22.97 -22.00 -2.64
N THR A 335 21.66 -22.18 -2.46
CA THR A 335 20.86 -23.15 -3.22
C THR A 335 20.78 -22.78 -4.70
N THR A 336 20.58 -21.50 -5.03
CA THR A 336 20.59 -21.01 -6.42
C THR A 336 21.95 -21.20 -7.07
N LYS A 337 23.06 -20.90 -6.37
CA LYS A 337 24.42 -21.18 -6.87
C LYS A 337 24.63 -22.67 -7.12
N LYS A 338 24.20 -23.56 -6.20
CA LYS A 338 24.30 -25.02 -6.37
C LYS A 338 23.56 -25.49 -7.61
N PHE A 339 22.31 -25.04 -7.82
CA PHE A 339 21.52 -25.41 -9.00
C PHE A 339 22.10 -24.84 -10.31
N GLN A 340 22.61 -23.60 -10.29
CA GLN A 340 23.27 -22.99 -11.45
C GLN A 340 24.56 -23.73 -11.83
N THR A 341 25.37 -24.15 -10.84
CA THR A 341 26.56 -24.96 -11.08
C THR A 341 26.20 -26.34 -11.65
N VAL A 342 25.17 -26.99 -11.10
CA VAL A 342 24.65 -28.28 -11.60
C VAL A 342 24.17 -28.17 -13.05
N SER A 343 23.47 -27.09 -13.41
CA SER A 343 23.02 -26.86 -14.79
C SER A 343 24.15 -26.55 -15.78
N LYS A 344 25.30 -26.04 -15.31
CA LYS A 344 26.50 -25.83 -16.14
C LYS A 344 27.36 -27.08 -16.28
N SER A 345 27.27 -28.03 -15.35
CA SER A 345 28.04 -29.29 -15.38
C SER A 345 27.36 -30.43 -16.13
N LEU A 346 26.09 -30.28 -16.52
CA LEU A 346 25.39 -31.26 -17.35
C LEU A 346 25.66 -30.96 -18.83
N PRO A 347 26.33 -31.85 -19.59
CA PRO A 347 26.38 -31.70 -21.03
C PRO A 347 24.95 -31.78 -21.57
N VAL A 348 24.54 -30.77 -22.33
CA VAL A 348 23.31 -30.85 -23.14
C VAL A 348 23.57 -31.91 -24.21
N GLN A 349 23.28 -33.18 -23.89
CA GLN A 349 23.08 -34.16 -24.93
C GLN A 349 21.78 -33.78 -25.64
N ALA A 350 21.92 -33.21 -26.83
CA ALA A 350 20.84 -33.18 -27.79
C ALA A 350 20.51 -34.64 -28.12
N SER A 351 19.45 -35.18 -27.50
CA SER A 351 18.91 -36.48 -27.88
C SER A 351 18.49 -36.41 -29.35
N PRO A 352 18.97 -37.29 -30.24
CA PRO A 352 18.40 -37.41 -31.57
C PRO A 352 16.93 -37.78 -31.39
N GLN A 353 16.03 -37.14 -32.14
CA GLN A 353 14.63 -37.56 -32.23
C GLN A 353 14.59 -39.01 -32.73
N GLN A 354 14.58 -39.98 -31.82
CA GLN A 354 14.20 -41.35 -32.11
C GLN A 354 12.69 -41.42 -32.06
N TYR A 355 12.12 -41.53 -33.26
CA TYR A 355 10.72 -41.87 -33.49
C TYR A 355 10.46 -43.26 -32.90
N CYS A 356 9.87 -43.33 -31.70
CA CYS A 356 9.37 -44.59 -31.15
C CYS A 356 7.97 -44.86 -31.75
N PRO A 357 7.76 -45.94 -32.50
CA PRO A 357 6.43 -46.30 -32.97
C PRO A 357 5.59 -46.75 -31.76
N HIS A 358 4.43 -46.12 -31.55
CA HIS A 358 3.46 -46.57 -30.56
C HIS A 358 2.91 -47.95 -30.96
N PRO A 359 2.72 -48.88 -30.01
CA PRO A 359 2.02 -50.14 -30.27
C PRO A 359 0.53 -49.85 -30.55
N PRO A 360 -0.13 -50.58 -31.45
CA PRO A 360 -1.52 -50.34 -31.78
C PRO A 360 -2.44 -50.64 -30.58
N PHE A 361 -3.36 -49.73 -30.31
CA PHE A 361 -4.42 -49.93 -29.33
C PHE A 361 -5.33 -51.11 -29.73
N PRO A 362 -5.82 -51.92 -28.78
CA PRO A 362 -6.76 -52.99 -29.08
C PRO A 362 -8.11 -52.41 -29.55
N PRO A 363 -8.80 -53.07 -30.50
CA PRO A 363 -10.07 -52.58 -31.04
C PRO A 363 -11.20 -52.68 -30.00
N PRO A 364 -12.19 -51.78 -30.04
CA PRO A 364 -13.37 -51.84 -29.18
C PRO A 364 -14.28 -53.02 -29.53
N PRO A 365 -15.07 -53.55 -28.58
CA PRO A 365 -15.95 -54.69 -28.80
C PRO A 365 -17.07 -54.37 -29.80
N VAL A 366 -17.28 -55.30 -30.74
CA VAL A 366 -18.29 -55.24 -31.80
C VAL A 366 -19.70 -55.39 -31.23
N ARG A 367 -20.57 -54.44 -31.54
CA ARG A 367 -22.02 -54.50 -31.28
C ARG A 367 -22.67 -55.36 -32.38
N SER A 368 -23.32 -56.47 -32.00
CA SER A 368 -24.06 -57.33 -32.91
C SER A 368 -25.25 -56.60 -33.54
N PRO A 369 -25.53 -56.75 -34.85
CA PRO A 369 -26.73 -56.20 -35.47
C PRO A 369 -27.97 -57.03 -35.08
N ASN A 370 -28.99 -56.36 -34.55
CA ASN A 370 -30.32 -56.94 -34.38
C ASN A 370 -30.96 -57.11 -35.76
N VAL A 371 -31.35 -58.35 -36.02
CA VAL A 371 -32.15 -58.83 -37.14
C VAL A 371 -33.59 -58.34 -36.95
N HIS A 372 -34.17 -57.73 -37.97
CA HIS A 372 -35.62 -57.59 -38.12
C HIS A 372 -36.20 -58.96 -38.55
N PRO A 373 -37.27 -59.46 -37.90
CA PRO A 373 -38.12 -60.48 -38.48
C PRO A 373 -39.21 -59.84 -39.36
N ASP A 374 -39.69 -60.62 -40.33
CA ASP A 374 -40.74 -60.35 -41.31
C ASP A 374 -42.05 -59.76 -40.75
#